data_AF-A0A8J4BJ88-F1
#
_entry.id   AF-A0A8J4BJ88-F1
#
_cell.length_a   1.000
_cell.length_b   1.000
_cell.length_c   1.000
_cell.angle_alpha   90.00
_cell.angle_beta   90.00
_cell.angle_gamma   90.00
#
_symmetry.space_group_name_H-M   'P 1'
#
loop_
_entity.id
_entity.type
_entity.pdbx_description
1 polymer ?
#
loop_
_entity_poly.entity_id
_entity_poly.type
_entity_poly.pdbx_seq_one_letter_code
_entity_poly.pdbx_strand_id
1 'polypeptide(L)'
;MAGSRQLLSLCFVAALVFTVTAKINVKLTDKLVELLRKKQLDGIVEELQRDGMDVNQPDSKGKLPLVEAVRTKEVKLVDAMLQYGALAKSRDPATGATPLQVAFQQNVPQIAKLLLQYGADVNAEDKSGKKARDSANSKDIRDLIASYDNNGAMAFEDAPGTWTKQDKGAKDEYWFNSKTGESRWNVPPSCAWQRVDVQGHPIKYINAITGQEVTKVPPSLAWVKVRSNNQEMYYNFIANISQVEVPQEVPKDMLAEIEKNVNARWHNEKTGELSWTDPTYNSVWRELLDEETGNPYWFNIETGDSVWDMPAEMEWTKVPDEETGQFYFHNRATMESSWDAPNHLAWVRHDSDL
;
A
#
# COMPACT_ATOMS: atom_id res chain seq x y z
N MET A 1 -48.13 -22.04 -10.13
CA MET A 1 -47.86 -21.24 -11.36
C MET A 1 -47.69 -19.73 -11.13
N ALA A 2 -48.07 -19.17 -9.98
CA ALA A 2 -47.89 -17.72 -9.71
C ALA A 2 -46.45 -17.32 -9.33
N GLY A 3 -45.72 -18.16 -8.58
CA GLY A 3 -44.35 -17.86 -8.15
C GLY A 3 -43.30 -17.84 -9.27
N SER A 4 -43.47 -18.62 -10.34
CA SER A 4 -42.50 -18.64 -11.45
C SER A 4 -42.59 -17.38 -12.33
N ARG A 5 -43.78 -16.76 -12.45
CA ARG A 5 -43.97 -15.51 -13.21
C ARG A 5 -43.38 -14.28 -12.50
N GLN A 6 -43.43 -14.23 -11.17
CA GLN A 6 -42.81 -13.14 -10.39
C GLN A 6 -41.27 -13.21 -10.42
N LEU A 7 -40.70 -14.41 -10.29
CA LEU A 7 -39.24 -14.62 -10.41
C LEU A 7 -38.72 -14.27 -11.82
N LEU A 8 -39.40 -14.73 -12.88
CA LEU A 8 -39.05 -14.36 -14.26
C LEU A 8 -39.16 -12.85 -14.51
N SER A 9 -40.20 -12.19 -13.97
CA SER A 9 -40.37 -10.74 -14.08
C SER A 9 -39.28 -9.96 -13.33
N LEU A 10 -38.87 -10.41 -12.14
CA LEU A 10 -37.78 -9.79 -11.37
C LEU A 10 -36.42 -9.95 -12.07
N CYS A 11 -36.13 -11.14 -12.60
CA CYS A 11 -34.89 -11.39 -13.35
C CYS A 11 -34.83 -10.55 -14.64
N PHE A 12 -35.95 -10.38 -15.35
CA PHE A 12 -36.02 -9.52 -16.53
C PHE A 12 -35.81 -8.04 -16.20
N VAL A 13 -36.41 -7.54 -15.12
CA VAL A 13 -36.23 -6.15 -14.68
C VAL A 13 -34.78 -5.91 -14.24
N ALA A 14 -34.17 -6.84 -13.49
CA ALA A 14 -32.76 -6.73 -13.09
C ALA A 14 -31.80 -6.74 -14.30
N ALA A 15 -32.03 -7.62 -15.27
CA ALA A 15 -31.24 -7.67 -16.50
C ALA A 15 -31.43 -6.42 -17.37
N LEU A 16 -32.65 -5.86 -17.43
CA LEU A 16 -32.92 -4.61 -18.14
C LEU A 16 -32.23 -3.43 -17.45
N VAL A 17 -32.31 -3.33 -16.13
CA VAL A 17 -31.62 -2.29 -15.36
C VAL A 17 -30.11 -2.39 -15.58
N PHE A 18 -29.53 -3.59 -15.49
CA PHE A 18 -28.09 -3.80 -15.72
C PHE A 18 -27.64 -3.41 -17.14
N THR A 19 -28.44 -3.75 -18.17
CA THR A 19 -28.10 -3.40 -19.55
C THR A 19 -28.26 -1.90 -19.84
N VAL A 20 -29.23 -1.24 -19.20
CA VAL A 20 -29.43 0.21 -19.29
C VAL A 20 -28.32 0.96 -18.56
N THR A 21 -27.95 0.55 -17.35
CA THR A 21 -26.85 1.19 -16.59
C THR A 21 -25.52 1.02 -17.33
N ALA A 22 -25.22 -0.17 -17.87
CA ALA A 22 -24.02 -0.40 -18.66
C ALA A 22 -23.97 0.50 -19.92
N LYS A 23 -25.10 0.66 -20.64
CA LYS A 23 -25.18 1.53 -21.82
C LYS A 23 -25.07 3.02 -21.49
N ILE A 24 -25.64 3.46 -20.37
CA ILE A 24 -25.50 4.84 -19.90
C ILE A 24 -24.02 5.10 -19.62
N ASN A 25 -23.38 4.20 -18.89
CA ASN A 25 -21.99 4.36 -18.46
C ASN A 25 -21.03 4.46 -19.68
N VAL A 26 -21.19 3.62 -20.71
CA VAL A 26 -20.42 3.75 -21.98
C VAL A 26 -20.58 5.14 -22.63
N LYS A 27 -21.80 5.71 -22.65
CA LYS A 27 -22.03 7.04 -23.23
C LYS A 27 -21.39 8.16 -22.41
N LEU A 28 -21.35 8.02 -21.07
CA LEU A 28 -20.63 8.97 -20.20
C LEU A 28 -19.14 8.91 -20.50
N THR A 29 -18.59 7.69 -20.60
CA THR A 29 -17.20 7.47 -20.99
C THR A 29 -16.86 8.02 -22.38
N ASP A 30 -17.74 7.84 -23.38
CA ASP A 30 -17.56 8.41 -24.72
C ASP A 30 -17.39 9.94 -24.66
N LYS A 31 -18.26 10.60 -23.89
CA LYS A 31 -18.21 12.04 -23.68
C LYS A 31 -16.94 12.46 -22.95
N LEU A 32 -16.55 11.74 -21.89
CA LEU A 32 -15.31 11.99 -21.15
C LEU A 32 -14.08 11.89 -22.07
N VAL A 33 -13.98 10.82 -22.88
CA VAL A 33 -12.87 10.61 -23.82
C VAL A 33 -12.84 11.69 -24.91
N GLU A 34 -14.00 12.17 -25.36
CA GLU A 34 -14.07 13.31 -26.28
C GLU A 34 -13.53 14.60 -25.65
N LEU A 35 -13.94 14.91 -24.41
CA LEU A 35 -13.47 16.08 -23.67
C LEU A 35 -11.97 16.02 -23.38
N LEU A 36 -11.44 14.83 -23.06
CA LEU A 36 -10.01 14.56 -22.87
C LEU A 36 -9.21 14.92 -24.13
N ARG A 37 -9.68 14.52 -25.32
CA ARG A 37 -9.04 14.89 -26.60
C ARG A 37 -9.04 16.39 -26.85
N LYS A 38 -10.14 17.05 -26.47
CA LYS A 38 -10.30 18.51 -26.61
C LYS A 38 -9.57 19.29 -25.49
N LYS A 39 -9.00 18.59 -24.50
CA LYS A 39 -8.33 19.18 -23.32
C LYS A 39 -9.21 20.15 -22.53
N GLN A 40 -10.52 19.88 -22.43
CA GLN A 40 -11.48 20.75 -21.75
C GLN A 40 -11.60 20.37 -20.26
N LEU A 41 -10.70 20.91 -19.42
CA LEU A 41 -10.58 20.53 -18.01
C LEU A 41 -11.90 20.68 -17.22
N ASP A 42 -12.59 21.81 -17.36
CA ASP A 42 -13.83 22.08 -16.61
C ASP A 42 -14.90 21.02 -16.90
N GLY A 43 -15.13 20.73 -18.18
CA GLY A 43 -16.09 19.70 -18.59
C GLY A 43 -15.67 18.28 -18.19
N ILE A 44 -14.36 18.02 -18.07
CA ILE A 44 -13.86 16.73 -17.59
C ILE A 44 -14.18 16.56 -16.10
N VAL A 45 -13.93 17.58 -15.29
CA VAL A 45 -14.24 17.55 -13.85
C VAL A 45 -15.74 17.38 -13.63
N GLU A 46 -16.58 18.10 -14.38
CA GLU A 46 -18.04 17.93 -14.34
C GLU A 46 -18.48 16.50 -14.67
N GLU A 47 -17.89 15.87 -15.70
CA GLU A 47 -18.26 14.50 -16.07
C GLU A 47 -17.76 13.47 -15.06
N LEU A 48 -16.57 13.68 -14.47
CA LEU A 48 -16.03 12.81 -13.41
C LEU A 48 -16.87 12.82 -12.13
N GLN A 49 -17.55 13.95 -11.84
CA GLN A 49 -18.43 14.09 -10.67
C GLN A 49 -19.85 13.56 -10.91
N ARG A 50 -20.16 13.10 -12.12
CA ARG A 50 -21.51 12.71 -12.49
C ARG A 50 -21.88 11.35 -11.91
N ASP A 51 -23.08 11.25 -11.35
CA ASP A 51 -23.62 9.99 -10.82
C ASP A 51 -23.58 8.87 -11.87
N GLY A 52 -23.04 7.72 -11.45
CA GLY A 52 -22.93 6.52 -12.28
C GLY A 52 -21.77 6.52 -13.27
N MET A 53 -20.88 7.51 -13.23
CA MET A 53 -19.64 7.52 -14.01
C MET A 53 -18.65 6.47 -13.47
N ASP A 54 -18.24 5.54 -14.33
CA ASP A 54 -17.10 4.66 -14.06
C ASP A 54 -15.88 5.12 -14.87
N VAL A 55 -14.95 5.80 -14.20
CA VAL A 55 -13.71 6.32 -14.80
C VAL A 55 -12.82 5.24 -15.43
N ASN A 56 -13.02 3.97 -15.05
CA ASN A 56 -12.25 2.82 -15.52
C ASN A 56 -12.93 2.07 -16.67
N GLN A 57 -14.19 2.38 -16.99
CA GLN A 57 -14.87 1.79 -18.13
C GLN A 57 -14.25 2.32 -19.43
N PRO A 58 -14.04 1.47 -20.46
CA PRO A 58 -13.62 1.93 -21.78
C PRO A 58 -14.78 2.55 -22.57
N ASP A 59 -14.44 3.47 -23.48
CA ASP A 59 -15.38 4.10 -24.42
C ASP A 59 -15.93 3.06 -25.43
N SER A 60 -16.87 3.46 -26.28
CA SER A 60 -17.47 2.61 -27.31
C SER A 60 -16.46 2.09 -28.35
N LYS A 61 -15.26 2.65 -28.38
CA LYS A 61 -14.13 2.25 -29.25
C LYS A 61 -13.10 1.42 -28.49
N GLY A 62 -13.38 1.05 -27.24
CA GLY A 62 -12.50 0.26 -26.39
C GLY A 62 -11.34 1.04 -25.80
N LYS A 63 -11.38 2.38 -25.79
CA LYS A 63 -10.31 3.21 -25.24
C LYS A 63 -10.57 3.54 -23.77
N LEU A 64 -9.55 3.34 -22.95
CA LEU A 64 -9.62 3.69 -21.53
C LEU A 64 -9.40 5.21 -21.34
N PRO A 65 -10.24 5.87 -20.52
CA PRO A 65 -10.10 7.29 -20.22
C PRO A 65 -8.71 7.69 -19.73
N LEU A 66 -8.14 6.94 -18.77
CA LEU A 66 -6.82 7.24 -18.23
C LEU A 66 -5.71 7.16 -19.29
N VAL A 67 -5.78 6.19 -20.20
CA VAL A 67 -4.82 6.07 -21.31
C VAL A 67 -4.93 7.26 -22.25
N GLU A 68 -6.14 7.74 -22.53
CA GLU A 68 -6.32 8.94 -23.36
C GLU A 68 -5.79 10.20 -22.66
N ALA A 69 -6.01 10.36 -21.35
CA ALA A 69 -5.41 11.44 -20.58
C ALA A 69 -3.89 11.45 -20.66
N VAL A 70 -3.23 10.29 -20.55
CA VAL A 70 -1.77 10.20 -20.72
C VAL A 70 -1.35 10.71 -22.10
N ARG A 71 -2.11 10.40 -23.16
CA ARG A 71 -1.81 10.89 -24.53
C ARG A 71 -1.91 12.41 -24.69
N THR A 72 -2.66 13.09 -23.81
CA THR A 72 -2.74 14.56 -23.81
C THR A 72 -1.45 15.23 -23.33
N LYS A 73 -0.62 14.48 -22.58
CA LYS A 73 0.59 14.91 -21.87
C LYS A 73 0.36 15.95 -20.77
N GLU A 74 -0.90 16.15 -20.35
CA GLU A 74 -1.25 17.09 -19.29
C GLU A 74 -1.18 16.41 -17.90
N VAL A 75 -0.13 16.70 -17.14
CA VAL A 75 0.10 16.08 -15.81
C VAL A 75 -1.09 16.29 -14.86
N LYS A 76 -1.62 17.53 -14.80
CA LYS A 76 -2.76 17.88 -13.93
C LYS A 76 -4.02 17.08 -14.26
N LEU A 77 -4.22 16.77 -15.54
CA LEU A 77 -5.37 16.03 -16.00
C LEU A 77 -5.27 14.55 -15.60
N VAL A 78 -4.09 13.95 -15.79
CA VAL A 78 -3.83 12.58 -15.34
C VAL A 78 -3.98 12.47 -13.82
N ASP A 79 -3.44 13.43 -13.08
CA ASP A 79 -3.57 13.48 -11.61
C ASP A 79 -5.02 13.57 -11.16
N ALA A 80 -5.81 14.48 -11.76
CA ALA A 80 -7.24 14.56 -11.47
C ALA A 80 -7.93 13.20 -11.68
N MET A 81 -7.69 12.53 -12.82
CA MET A 81 -8.30 11.23 -13.07
C MET A 81 -7.92 10.16 -12.05
N LEU A 82 -6.65 10.11 -11.65
CA LEU A 82 -6.17 9.18 -10.61
C LEU A 82 -6.82 9.49 -9.26
N GLN A 83 -6.98 10.77 -8.91
CA GLN A 83 -7.69 11.19 -7.70
C GLN A 83 -9.18 10.79 -7.73
N TYR A 84 -9.83 10.77 -8.90
CA TYR A 84 -11.21 10.28 -9.09
C TYR A 84 -11.30 8.74 -9.22
N GLY A 85 -10.24 7.99 -8.88
CA GLY A 85 -10.27 6.53 -8.81
C GLY A 85 -9.90 5.81 -10.12
N ALA A 86 -9.26 6.51 -11.07
CA ALA A 86 -8.71 5.85 -12.24
C ALA A 86 -7.58 4.89 -11.84
N LEU A 87 -7.62 3.65 -12.32
CA LEU A 87 -6.68 2.61 -11.96
C LEU A 87 -5.42 2.71 -12.83
N ALA A 88 -4.28 3.03 -12.23
CA ALA A 88 -2.99 3.13 -12.92
C ALA A 88 -2.53 1.78 -13.54
N LYS A 89 -3.01 0.66 -12.99
CA LYS A 89 -2.78 -0.72 -13.47
C LYS A 89 -3.69 -1.14 -14.64
N SER A 90 -4.57 -0.26 -15.13
CA SER A 90 -5.49 -0.59 -16.21
C SER A 90 -4.76 -1.03 -17.49
N ARG A 91 -5.43 -1.86 -18.29
CA ARG A 91 -4.88 -2.42 -19.53
C ARG A 91 -5.83 -2.12 -20.67
N ASP A 92 -5.31 -1.45 -21.70
CA ASP A 92 -6.07 -1.13 -22.89
C ASP A 92 -6.69 -2.40 -23.50
N PRO A 93 -8.03 -2.49 -23.64
CA PRO A 93 -8.70 -3.70 -24.11
C PRO A 93 -8.22 -4.21 -25.47
N ALA A 94 -7.79 -3.32 -26.38
CA ALA A 94 -7.36 -3.71 -27.72
C ALA A 94 -5.92 -4.23 -27.71
N THR A 95 -4.99 -3.49 -27.11
CA THR A 95 -3.53 -3.74 -27.20
C THR A 95 -2.93 -4.40 -25.96
N GLY A 96 -3.61 -4.32 -24.82
CA GLY A 96 -3.06 -4.67 -23.50
C GLY A 96 -2.11 -3.62 -22.93
N ALA A 97 -1.86 -2.51 -23.64
CA ALA A 97 -0.93 -1.49 -23.20
C ALA A 97 -1.40 -0.81 -21.90
N THR A 98 -0.48 -0.57 -20.98
CA THR A 98 -0.78 0.14 -19.72
C THR A 98 -0.60 1.65 -19.89
N PRO A 99 -1.27 2.48 -19.07
CA PRO A 99 -1.01 3.93 -19.01
C PRO A 99 0.48 4.25 -18.87
N LEU A 100 1.21 3.48 -18.05
CA LEU A 100 2.65 3.66 -17.83
C LEU A 100 3.47 3.39 -19.09
N GLN A 101 3.16 2.33 -19.84
CA GLN A 101 3.82 2.04 -21.10
C GLN A 101 3.62 3.18 -22.10
N VAL A 102 2.42 3.76 -22.18
CA VAL A 102 2.15 4.93 -23.05
C VAL A 102 2.94 6.15 -22.59
N ALA A 103 3.03 6.41 -21.28
CA ALA A 103 3.85 7.50 -20.73
C ALA A 103 5.34 7.33 -21.07
N PHE A 104 5.86 6.11 -21.02
CA PHE A 104 7.25 5.81 -21.42
C PHE A 104 7.48 6.00 -22.92
N GLN A 105 6.59 5.48 -23.76
CA GLN A 105 6.67 5.65 -25.22
C GLN A 105 6.63 7.11 -25.63
N GLN A 106 5.82 7.93 -24.95
CA GLN A 106 5.68 9.36 -25.23
C GLN A 106 6.74 10.24 -24.56
N ASN A 107 7.65 9.64 -23.78
CA ASN A 107 8.71 10.29 -23.03
C ASN A 107 8.21 11.40 -22.08
N VAL A 108 7.23 11.08 -21.23
CA VAL A 108 6.67 12.03 -20.24
C VAL A 108 6.97 11.55 -18.82
N PRO A 109 8.20 11.78 -18.30
CA PRO A 109 8.64 11.22 -17.02
C PRO A 109 7.81 11.69 -15.82
N GLN A 110 7.22 12.89 -15.87
CA GLN A 110 6.36 13.40 -14.81
C GLN A 110 5.06 12.59 -14.67
N ILE A 111 4.43 12.25 -15.80
CA ILE A 111 3.26 11.37 -15.82
C ILE A 111 3.64 9.95 -15.42
N ALA A 112 4.80 9.45 -15.89
CA ALA A 112 5.26 8.13 -15.49
C ALA A 112 5.50 8.02 -13.98
N LYS A 113 6.14 9.02 -13.36
CA LYS A 113 6.33 9.10 -11.91
C LYS A 113 4.98 9.07 -11.18
N LEU A 114 4.02 9.87 -11.64
CA LEU A 114 2.69 9.92 -11.06
C LEU A 114 1.97 8.57 -11.16
N LEU A 115 2.02 7.90 -12.31
CA LEU A 115 1.42 6.57 -12.47
C LEU A 115 2.06 5.54 -11.53
N LEU A 116 3.38 5.58 -11.33
CA LEU A 116 4.08 4.73 -10.37
C LEU A 116 3.67 5.02 -8.92
N GLN A 117 3.46 6.30 -8.57
CA GLN A 117 2.89 6.69 -7.25
C GLN A 117 1.52 6.07 -7.00
N TYR A 118 0.72 5.90 -8.05
CA TYR A 118 -0.59 5.26 -7.98
C TYR A 118 -0.55 3.75 -8.27
N GLY A 119 0.63 3.13 -8.17
CA GLY A 119 0.77 1.68 -8.22
C GLY A 119 0.84 1.06 -9.61
N ALA A 120 1.15 1.82 -10.67
CA ALA A 120 1.39 1.22 -11.98
C ALA A 120 2.54 0.21 -11.93
N ASP A 121 2.35 -0.94 -12.60
CA ASP A 121 3.37 -1.98 -12.68
C ASP A 121 4.31 -1.75 -13.86
N VAL A 122 5.59 -1.55 -13.55
CA VAL A 122 6.66 -1.31 -14.52
C VAL A 122 7.07 -2.59 -15.28
N ASN A 123 6.65 -3.77 -14.79
CA ASN A 123 6.83 -5.07 -15.42
C ASN A 123 5.61 -5.55 -16.21
N ALA A 124 4.51 -4.79 -16.21
CA ALA A 124 3.31 -5.20 -16.92
C ALA A 124 3.60 -5.37 -18.42
N GLU A 125 3.29 -6.57 -18.93
CA GLU A 125 3.43 -6.92 -20.35
C GLU A 125 2.18 -6.50 -21.12
N ASP A 126 2.30 -6.05 -22.36
CA ASP A 126 1.14 -5.91 -23.26
C ASP A 126 0.79 -7.26 -23.94
N LYS A 127 -0.18 -7.28 -24.86
CA LYS A 127 -0.56 -8.51 -25.60
C LYS A 127 0.54 -9.04 -26.52
N SER A 128 1.58 -8.26 -26.80
CA SER A 128 2.76 -8.70 -27.57
C SER A 128 3.88 -9.26 -26.69
N GLY A 129 3.68 -9.28 -25.36
CA GLY A 129 4.70 -9.71 -24.39
C GLY A 129 5.75 -8.64 -24.09
N LYS A 130 5.57 -7.39 -24.56
CA LYS A 130 6.51 -6.30 -24.29
C LYS A 130 6.22 -5.69 -22.92
N LYS A 131 7.21 -5.62 -22.03
CA LYS A 131 7.06 -4.99 -20.71
C LYS A 131 7.02 -3.48 -20.82
N ALA A 132 6.35 -2.83 -19.87
CA ALA A 132 6.34 -1.37 -19.79
C ALA A 132 7.77 -0.80 -19.78
N ARG A 133 8.65 -1.30 -18.89
CA ARG A 133 10.07 -0.90 -18.81
C ARG A 133 10.84 -0.98 -20.14
N ASP A 134 10.49 -1.90 -21.04
CA ASP A 134 11.14 -2.04 -22.35
C ASP A 134 10.78 -0.91 -23.34
N SER A 135 9.83 -0.05 -22.95
CA SER A 135 9.46 1.17 -23.68
C SER A 135 10.22 2.41 -23.18
N ALA A 136 11.18 2.24 -22.27
CA ALA A 136 12.01 3.33 -21.73
C ALA A 136 13.02 3.88 -22.74
N ASN A 137 12.67 5.05 -23.30
CA ASN A 137 13.45 5.64 -24.39
C ASN A 137 14.47 6.69 -23.93
N SER A 138 14.27 7.32 -22.77
CA SER A 138 15.09 8.44 -22.27
C SER A 138 15.88 8.08 -21.02
N LYS A 139 16.90 8.90 -20.72
CA LYS A 139 17.66 8.79 -19.47
C LYS A 139 16.74 9.00 -18.26
N ASP A 140 15.91 10.04 -18.27
CA ASP A 140 15.01 10.37 -17.15
C ASP A 140 14.08 9.21 -16.79
N ILE A 141 13.54 8.49 -17.78
CA ILE A 141 12.71 7.30 -17.53
C ILE A 141 13.54 6.15 -16.96
N ARG A 142 14.77 5.93 -17.45
CA ARG A 142 15.64 4.88 -16.90
C ARG A 142 16.05 5.18 -15.46
N ASP A 143 16.35 6.44 -15.15
CA ASP A 143 16.66 6.88 -13.79
C ASP A 143 15.43 6.69 -12.86
N LEU A 144 14.22 6.95 -13.38
CA LEU A 144 12.96 6.69 -12.67
C LEU A 144 12.76 5.18 -12.38
N ILE A 145 13.02 4.33 -13.36
CA ILE A 145 12.96 2.86 -13.19
C ILE A 145 14.02 2.40 -12.19
N ALA A 146 15.24 2.93 -12.25
CA ALA A 146 16.30 2.60 -11.28
C ALA A 146 15.92 3.01 -9.85
N SER A 147 15.27 4.17 -9.67
CA SER A 147 14.74 4.59 -8.38
C SER A 147 13.70 3.61 -7.84
N TYR A 148 12.82 3.10 -8.72
CA TYR A 148 11.82 2.10 -8.38
C TYR A 148 12.44 0.72 -8.10
N ASP A 149 13.41 0.26 -8.88
CA ASP A 149 14.05 -1.04 -8.66
C ASP A 149 14.84 -1.05 -7.32
N ASN A 150 15.38 0.10 -6.89
CA ASN A 150 16.10 0.21 -5.60
C ASN A 150 15.17 0.30 -4.38
N ASN A 151 14.06 1.03 -4.48
CA ASN A 151 13.21 1.36 -3.33
C ASN A 151 11.78 0.80 -3.41
N GLY A 152 11.45 0.07 -4.48
CA GLY A 152 10.13 -0.49 -4.76
C GLY A 152 9.02 0.56 -4.85
N ALA A 153 7.82 0.16 -4.40
CA ALA A 153 6.65 1.03 -4.31
C ALA A 153 6.90 2.30 -3.47
N MET A 154 7.76 2.21 -2.45
CA MET A 154 8.07 3.32 -1.54
C MET A 154 8.93 4.41 -2.17
N ALA A 155 9.52 4.19 -3.35
CA ALA A 155 10.39 5.14 -4.05
C ALA A 155 9.74 6.51 -4.31
N PHE A 156 8.42 6.58 -4.29
CA PHE A 156 7.65 7.75 -4.67
C PHE A 156 6.67 8.24 -3.61
N GLU A 157 6.78 7.70 -2.39
CA GLU A 157 6.01 8.18 -1.26
C GLU A 157 6.50 9.55 -0.80
N ASP A 158 5.57 10.35 -0.29
CA ASP A 158 5.91 11.57 0.42
C ASP A 158 6.50 11.24 1.80
N ALA A 159 7.30 12.17 2.33
CA ALA A 159 7.86 11.99 3.66
C ALA A 159 6.72 11.93 4.70
N PRO A 160 6.82 11.09 5.73
CA PRO A 160 5.79 10.99 6.76
C PRO A 160 5.53 12.33 7.41
N GLY A 161 4.28 12.57 7.83
CA GLY A 161 3.89 13.82 8.50
C GLY A 161 3.88 15.06 7.59
N THR A 162 4.21 14.92 6.31
CA THR A 162 4.03 16.02 5.34
C THR A 162 2.56 16.27 5.05
N TRP A 163 1.75 15.22 5.07
CA TRP A 163 0.31 15.31 4.89
C TRP A 163 -0.39 15.51 6.24
N THR A 164 -1.17 16.59 6.32
CA THR A 164 -1.98 16.94 7.49
C THR A 164 -3.43 17.10 7.08
N LYS A 165 -4.36 16.70 7.94
CA LYS A 165 -5.78 16.99 7.72
C LYS A 165 -6.06 18.43 8.14
N GLN A 166 -6.81 19.14 7.31
CA GLN A 166 -7.19 20.53 7.49
C GLN A 166 -8.71 20.65 7.38
N ASP A 167 -9.29 21.45 8.26
CA ASP A 167 -10.74 21.67 8.30
C ASP A 167 -11.09 22.95 7.57
N LYS A 168 -11.98 22.86 6.57
CA LYS A 168 -12.54 24.05 5.89
C LYS A 168 -13.96 24.39 6.36
N GLY A 169 -14.30 24.05 7.59
CA GLY A 169 -15.64 24.21 8.17
C GLY A 169 -16.36 22.88 8.38
N ALA A 170 -17.67 22.93 8.66
CA ALA A 170 -18.41 21.87 9.37
C ALA A 170 -18.48 20.47 8.71
N LYS A 171 -18.02 20.27 7.47
CA LYS A 171 -18.10 18.96 6.78
C LYS A 171 -17.02 18.61 5.74
N ASP A 172 -16.10 19.52 5.42
CA ASP A 172 -15.17 19.31 4.30
C ASP A 172 -13.73 19.30 4.83
N GLU A 173 -13.32 18.16 5.39
CA GLU A 173 -11.92 17.86 5.71
C GLU A 173 -11.14 17.61 4.41
N TYR A 174 -9.91 18.12 4.33
CA TYR A 174 -9.01 17.84 3.21
C TYR A 174 -7.58 17.61 3.71
N TRP A 175 -6.79 16.93 2.90
CA TRP A 175 -5.37 16.69 3.15
C TRP A 175 -4.53 17.78 2.51
N PHE A 176 -3.62 18.35 3.29
CA PHE A 176 -2.66 19.36 2.84
C PHE A 176 -1.24 18.83 2.99
N ASN A 177 -0.47 18.91 1.92
CA ASN A 177 0.95 18.56 1.92
C ASN A 177 1.78 19.83 2.18
N SER A 178 2.42 19.89 3.34
CA SER A 178 3.24 21.03 3.76
C SER A 178 4.50 21.25 2.90
N LYS A 179 4.99 20.21 2.23
CA LYS A 179 6.20 20.26 1.39
C LYS A 179 5.91 20.71 -0.04
N THR A 180 4.82 20.22 -0.63
CA THR A 180 4.45 20.54 -2.03
C THR A 180 3.45 21.67 -2.15
N GLY A 181 2.74 22.02 -1.06
CA GLY A 181 1.62 22.96 -1.07
C GLY A 181 0.34 22.38 -1.69
N GLU A 182 0.32 21.08 -1.94
CA GLU A 182 -0.80 20.39 -2.57
C GLU A 182 -1.97 20.19 -1.60
N SER A 183 -3.19 20.26 -2.11
CA SER A 183 -4.42 19.97 -1.35
C SER A 183 -5.21 18.88 -2.06
N ARG A 184 -5.62 17.86 -1.31
CA ARG A 184 -6.40 16.71 -1.80
C ARG A 184 -7.61 16.47 -0.93
N TRP A 185 -8.76 16.25 -1.54
CA TRP A 185 -9.99 15.88 -0.83
C TRP A 185 -10.02 14.39 -0.47
N ASN A 186 -9.37 13.57 -1.31
CA ASN A 186 -9.21 12.15 -1.06
C ASN A 186 -7.93 11.88 -0.27
N VAL A 187 -7.90 10.75 0.44
CA VAL A 187 -6.72 10.30 1.17
C VAL A 187 -5.54 10.19 0.19
N PRO A 188 -4.38 10.80 0.47
CA PRO A 188 -3.20 10.65 -0.38
C PRO A 188 -2.70 9.20 -0.38
N PRO A 189 -2.14 8.69 -1.50
CA PRO A 189 -1.56 7.35 -1.54
C PRO A 189 -0.57 7.07 -0.42
N SER A 190 0.31 8.01 -0.05
CA SER A 190 1.27 7.85 1.05
C SER A 190 0.62 7.61 2.42
N CYS A 191 -0.63 8.07 2.61
CA CYS A 191 -1.38 7.96 3.86
C CYS A 191 -2.40 6.81 3.85
N ALA A 192 -2.45 6.02 2.77
CA ALA A 192 -3.45 4.97 2.56
C ALA A 192 -2.94 3.56 2.89
N TRP A 193 -1.79 3.44 3.56
CA TRP A 193 -1.23 2.17 3.97
C TRP A 193 -1.99 1.57 5.17
N GLN A 194 -2.19 0.27 5.11
CA GLN A 194 -2.83 -0.52 6.15
C GLN A 194 -1.96 -1.73 6.48
N ARG A 195 -1.89 -2.06 7.78
CA ARG A 195 -1.23 -3.28 8.26
C ARG A 195 -2.18 -4.46 8.10
N VAL A 196 -1.68 -5.57 7.57
CA VAL A 196 -2.42 -6.84 7.50
C VAL A 196 -1.76 -7.82 8.45
N ASP A 197 -2.53 -8.23 9.44
CA ASP A 197 -2.12 -9.15 10.48
C ASP A 197 -2.87 -10.48 10.32
N VAL A 198 -2.17 -11.59 10.57
CA VAL A 198 -2.75 -12.94 10.68
C VAL A 198 -2.42 -13.48 12.05
N GLN A 199 -3.44 -13.81 12.85
CA GLN A 199 -3.28 -14.26 14.25
C GLN A 199 -2.47 -13.29 15.13
N GLY A 200 -2.53 -11.98 14.83
CA GLY A 200 -1.76 -10.95 15.55
C GLY A 200 -0.33 -10.74 15.04
N HIS A 201 0.08 -11.47 14.01
CA HIS A 201 1.39 -11.33 13.38
C HIS A 201 1.30 -10.51 12.08
N PRO A 202 2.08 -9.43 11.93
CA PRO A 202 2.11 -8.65 10.70
C PRO A 202 2.75 -9.44 9.58
N ILE A 203 1.98 -9.66 8.51
CA ILE A 203 2.42 -10.41 7.33
C ILE A 203 2.79 -9.49 6.17
N LYS A 204 2.04 -8.41 5.96
CA LYS A 204 2.30 -7.43 4.90
C LYS A 204 1.57 -6.11 5.17
N TYR A 205 1.92 -5.10 4.38
CA TYR A 205 1.23 -3.82 4.33
C TYR A 205 0.64 -3.64 2.95
N ILE A 206 -0.62 -3.20 2.89
CA ILE A 206 -1.34 -2.97 1.63
C ILE A 206 -1.76 -1.51 1.58
N ASN A 207 -1.62 -0.90 0.40
CA ASN A 207 -2.13 0.43 0.14
C ASN A 207 -3.57 0.35 -0.38
N ALA A 208 -4.53 0.89 0.36
CA ALA A 208 -5.96 0.79 0.03
C ALA A 208 -6.35 1.52 -1.26
N ILE A 209 -5.55 2.48 -1.73
CA ILE A 209 -5.83 3.26 -2.94
C ILE A 209 -5.12 2.66 -4.16
N THR A 210 -3.83 2.35 -4.02
CA THR A 210 -3.00 1.91 -5.16
C THR A 210 -3.01 0.39 -5.33
N GLY A 211 -3.43 -0.35 -4.30
CA GLY A 211 -3.34 -1.80 -4.23
C GLY A 211 -1.89 -2.29 -4.29
N GLN A 212 -0.93 -1.46 -3.89
CA GLN A 212 0.47 -1.88 -3.72
C GLN A 212 0.59 -2.70 -2.42
N GLU A 213 1.53 -3.65 -2.43
CA GLU A 213 1.83 -4.47 -1.26
C GLU A 213 3.33 -4.41 -0.98
N VAL A 214 3.69 -4.33 0.30
CA VAL A 214 5.08 -4.37 0.77
C VAL A 214 5.17 -5.22 2.04
N THR A 215 6.29 -5.89 2.26
CA THR A 215 6.54 -6.69 3.46
C THR A 215 7.23 -5.87 4.57
N LYS A 216 7.95 -4.82 4.19
CA LYS A 216 8.60 -3.88 5.12
C LYS A 216 7.62 -2.79 5.57
N VAL A 217 7.80 -2.29 6.79
CA VAL A 217 6.98 -1.20 7.32
C VAL A 217 7.10 0.03 6.42
N PRO A 218 6.00 0.55 5.85
CA PRO A 218 6.06 1.77 5.05
C PRO A 218 6.33 2.99 5.94
N PRO A 219 7.03 4.02 5.42
CA PRO A 219 7.37 5.22 6.18
C PRO A 219 6.20 5.85 6.94
N SER A 220 5.00 5.92 6.35
CA SER A 220 3.83 6.54 6.99
C SER A 220 3.28 5.78 8.19
N LEU A 221 3.65 4.51 8.38
CA LEU A 221 3.27 3.68 9.53
C LEU A 221 4.41 3.51 10.54
N ALA A 222 5.61 4.02 10.25
CA ALA A 222 6.81 3.85 11.07
C ALA A 222 6.91 4.83 12.25
N TRP A 223 5.79 5.11 12.91
CA TRP A 223 5.70 6.03 14.04
C TRP A 223 5.76 5.28 15.36
N VAL A 224 6.49 5.85 16.32
CA VAL A 224 6.58 5.39 17.71
C VAL A 224 6.39 6.56 18.65
N LYS A 225 5.93 6.30 19.87
CA LYS A 225 5.75 7.33 20.89
C LYS A 225 6.95 7.34 21.82
N VAL A 226 7.59 8.50 21.93
CA VAL A 226 8.81 8.70 22.70
C VAL A 226 8.56 9.76 23.75
N ARG A 227 9.06 9.55 24.96
CA ARG A 227 9.03 10.51 26.06
C ARG A 227 10.46 10.85 26.46
N SER A 228 10.80 12.12 26.43
CA SER A 228 12.08 12.65 26.94
C SER A 228 11.82 13.95 27.70
N ASN A 229 12.45 14.13 28.86
CA ASN A 229 12.31 15.34 29.70
C ASN A 229 10.85 15.77 29.99
N ASN A 230 9.98 14.79 30.31
CA ASN A 230 8.52 15.00 30.50
C ASN A 230 7.75 15.55 29.29
N GLN A 231 8.33 15.51 28.09
CA GLN A 231 7.63 15.81 26.85
C GLN A 231 7.42 14.52 26.06
N GLU A 232 6.18 14.30 25.63
CA GLU A 232 5.83 13.21 24.73
C GLU A 232 5.80 13.72 23.29
N MET A 233 6.37 12.95 22.38
CA MET A 233 6.38 13.23 20.96
C MET A 233 6.29 11.94 20.16
N TYR A 234 5.82 12.05 18.93
CA TYR A 234 5.84 10.98 17.95
C TYR A 234 7.13 11.08 17.14
N TYR A 235 7.86 9.98 17.06
CA TYR A 235 9.10 9.87 16.29
C TYR A 235 8.90 8.86 15.16
N ASN A 236 9.30 9.24 13.95
CA ASN A 236 9.32 8.34 12.81
C ASN A 236 10.74 7.80 12.61
N PHE A 237 10.93 6.50 12.83
CA PHE A 237 12.27 5.89 12.84
C PHE A 237 12.82 5.60 11.44
N ILE A 238 11.99 5.58 10.40
CA ILE A 238 12.43 5.42 9.01
C ILE A 238 12.87 6.77 8.42
N ALA A 239 12.04 7.80 8.62
CA ALA A 239 12.31 9.13 8.07
C ALA A 239 13.18 10.01 8.98
N ASN A 240 13.46 9.57 10.21
CA ASN A 240 14.20 10.31 11.24
C ASN A 240 13.64 11.72 11.50
N ILE A 241 12.32 11.80 11.67
CA ILE A 241 11.60 13.05 11.98
C ILE A 241 10.80 12.89 13.27
N SER A 242 10.45 14.01 13.89
CA SER A 242 9.59 14.01 15.08
C SER A 242 8.56 15.12 15.02
N GLN A 243 7.44 14.89 15.70
CA GLN A 243 6.36 15.85 15.83
C GLN A 243 5.62 15.66 17.15
N VAL A 244 5.04 16.76 17.65
CA VAL A 244 4.24 16.74 18.89
C VAL A 244 2.81 16.29 18.61
N GLU A 245 2.28 16.64 17.44
CA GLU A 245 0.91 16.31 17.04
C GLU A 245 0.78 14.84 16.63
N VAL A 246 -0.41 14.30 16.84
CA VAL A 246 -0.75 12.92 16.46
C VAL A 246 -0.60 12.75 14.94
N PRO A 247 0.22 11.79 14.46
CA PRO A 247 0.36 11.49 13.04
C PRO A 247 -0.99 11.08 12.42
N GLN A 248 -1.52 11.92 11.54
CA GLN A 248 -2.84 11.72 10.92
C GLN A 248 -2.86 10.58 9.88
N GLU A 249 -1.68 10.13 9.46
CA GLU A 249 -1.47 9.06 8.47
C GLU A 249 -1.62 7.66 9.10
N VAL A 250 -1.56 7.56 10.43
CA VAL A 250 -1.56 6.27 11.13
C VAL A 250 -3.01 5.80 11.39
N PRO A 251 -3.35 4.54 11.04
CA PRO A 251 -4.63 3.93 11.38
C PRO A 251 -4.90 3.91 12.89
N LYS A 252 -6.17 4.04 13.29
CA LYS A 252 -6.58 4.21 14.71
C LYS A 252 -6.16 3.04 15.61
N ASP A 253 -6.22 1.83 15.07
CA ASP A 253 -5.80 0.59 15.74
C ASP A 253 -4.30 0.57 16.04
N MET A 254 -3.48 0.94 15.05
CA MET A 254 -2.02 1.08 15.25
C MET A 254 -1.70 2.23 16.20
N LEU A 255 -2.44 3.34 16.13
CA LEU A 255 -2.24 4.48 17.02
C LEU A 255 -2.46 4.07 18.49
N ALA A 256 -3.50 3.29 18.78
CA ALA A 256 -3.76 2.80 20.14
C ALA A 256 -2.62 1.90 20.67
N GLU A 257 -1.99 1.11 19.80
CA GLU A 257 -0.81 0.31 20.14
C GLU A 257 0.41 1.21 20.44
N ILE A 258 0.65 2.21 19.60
CA ILE A 258 1.73 3.20 19.78
C ILE A 258 1.56 3.99 21.08
N GLU A 259 0.33 4.39 21.42
CA GLU A 259 0.04 5.13 22.65
C GLU A 259 0.24 4.31 23.92
N LYS A 260 0.01 2.99 23.85
CA LYS A 260 0.26 2.07 24.95
C LYS A 260 1.75 1.82 25.17
N ASN A 261 2.56 1.88 24.10
CA ASN A 261 3.95 1.44 24.08
C ASN A 261 4.93 2.65 24.01
N VAL A 262 4.94 3.50 25.06
CA VAL A 262 5.84 4.67 25.12
C VAL A 262 7.27 4.25 25.42
N ASN A 263 8.24 4.81 24.67
CA ASN A 263 9.67 4.46 24.76
C ASN A 263 9.98 2.98 24.54
N ALA A 264 9.04 2.23 23.96
CA ALA A 264 9.21 0.82 23.67
C ALA A 264 10.26 0.64 22.57
N ARG A 265 11.40 0.08 22.94
CA ARG A 265 12.46 -0.29 22.01
C ARG A 265 13.04 -1.64 22.36
N TRP A 266 13.47 -2.34 21.34
CA TRP A 266 14.19 -3.59 21.47
C TRP A 266 15.67 -3.29 21.57
N HIS A 267 16.33 -3.92 22.53
CA HIS A 267 17.78 -3.85 22.73
C HIS A 267 18.34 -5.26 22.64
N ASN A 268 19.37 -5.44 21.83
CA ASN A 268 20.10 -6.68 21.75
C ASN A 268 21.18 -6.70 22.83
N GLU A 269 21.04 -7.56 23.84
CA GLU A 269 21.97 -7.60 24.97
C GLU A 269 23.38 -8.07 24.57
N LYS A 270 23.53 -8.74 23.42
CA LYS A 270 24.83 -9.21 22.91
C LYS A 270 25.52 -8.20 22.02
N THR A 271 24.80 -7.62 21.07
CA THR A 271 25.38 -6.71 20.07
C THR A 271 25.34 -5.26 20.51
N GLY A 272 24.50 -4.92 21.50
CA GLY A 272 24.21 -3.54 21.89
C GLY A 272 23.34 -2.79 20.88
N GLU A 273 22.80 -3.48 19.87
CA GLU A 273 21.95 -2.89 18.84
C GLU A 273 20.57 -2.51 19.39
N LEU A 274 19.95 -1.51 18.75
CA LEU A 274 18.62 -1.03 19.09
C LEU A 274 17.69 -1.19 17.88
N SER A 275 16.43 -1.56 18.12
CA SER A 275 15.39 -1.67 17.10
C SER A 275 14.06 -1.11 17.60
N TRP A 276 13.35 -0.38 16.73
CA TRP A 276 12.01 0.12 17.01
C TRP A 276 10.91 -0.86 16.60
N THR A 277 11.22 -1.78 15.69
CA THR A 277 10.34 -2.89 15.30
C THR A 277 10.71 -4.15 16.06
N ASP A 278 9.72 -5.01 16.28
CA ASP A 278 9.95 -6.34 16.87
C ASP A 278 10.94 -7.14 15.99
N PRO A 279 12.12 -7.48 16.52
CA PRO A 279 13.15 -8.20 15.77
C PRO A 279 12.73 -9.61 15.35
N THR A 280 11.73 -10.19 16.02
CA THR A 280 11.16 -11.50 15.60
C THR A 280 10.49 -11.41 14.23
N TYR A 281 10.03 -10.22 13.83
CA TYR A 281 9.44 -9.95 12.52
C TYR A 281 10.46 -9.53 11.45
N ASN A 282 11.76 -9.54 11.76
CA ASN A 282 12.82 -9.34 10.76
C ASN A 282 12.99 -10.57 9.84
N SER A 283 12.61 -11.75 10.31
CA SER A 283 12.55 -12.96 9.47
C SER A 283 11.42 -12.83 8.43
N VAL A 284 11.53 -13.52 7.30
CA VAL A 284 10.42 -13.66 6.34
C VAL A 284 9.39 -14.71 6.78
N TRP A 285 9.70 -15.51 7.80
CA TRP A 285 8.80 -16.55 8.32
C TRP A 285 7.95 -16.05 9.49
N ARG A 286 6.71 -16.51 9.57
CA ARG A 286 5.78 -16.31 10.70
C ARG A 286 5.30 -17.66 11.20
N GLU A 287 5.41 -17.89 12.50
CA GLU A 287 4.77 -19.03 13.16
C GLU A 287 3.27 -18.73 13.30
N LEU A 288 2.43 -19.60 12.75
CA LEU A 288 0.97 -19.50 12.79
C LEU A 288 0.41 -20.84 13.27
N LEU A 289 -0.81 -20.84 13.78
CA LEU A 289 -1.52 -22.04 14.23
C LEU A 289 -2.55 -22.47 13.20
N ASP A 290 -2.56 -23.75 12.85
CA ASP A 290 -3.60 -24.33 12.00
C ASP A 290 -4.95 -24.33 12.73
N GLU A 291 -6.02 -23.86 12.07
CA GLU A 291 -7.34 -23.70 12.72
C GLU A 291 -8.02 -25.02 13.06
N GLU A 292 -7.74 -26.09 12.32
CA GLU A 292 -8.36 -27.41 12.52
C GLU A 292 -7.62 -28.24 13.58
N THR A 293 -6.30 -28.23 13.53
CA THR A 293 -5.44 -29.08 14.36
C THR A 293 -4.82 -28.35 15.56
N GLY A 294 -4.74 -27.02 15.52
CA GLY A 294 -4.03 -26.21 16.51
C GLY A 294 -2.51 -26.35 16.46
N ASN A 295 -1.97 -27.10 15.49
CA ASN A 295 -0.54 -27.31 15.35
C ASN A 295 0.13 -26.09 14.72
N PRO A 296 1.36 -25.73 15.14
CA PRO A 296 2.11 -24.65 14.51
C PRO A 296 2.55 -25.04 13.10
N TYR A 297 2.51 -24.07 12.19
CA TYR A 297 3.13 -24.11 10.87
C TYR A 297 3.81 -22.77 10.60
N TRP A 298 4.75 -22.76 9.65
CA TRP A 298 5.50 -21.56 9.29
C TRP A 298 5.08 -21.05 7.94
N PHE A 299 4.71 -19.78 7.87
CA PHE A 299 4.29 -19.07 6.67
C PHE A 299 5.37 -18.10 6.22
N ASN A 300 5.81 -18.20 4.96
CA ASN A 300 6.75 -17.28 4.36
C ASN A 300 5.99 -16.08 3.76
N ILE A 301 6.26 -14.88 4.27
CA ILE A 301 5.55 -13.67 3.84
C ILE A 301 5.93 -13.18 2.44
N GLU A 302 7.09 -13.60 1.92
CA GLU A 302 7.56 -13.20 0.59
C GLU A 302 7.11 -14.17 -0.49
N THR A 303 7.24 -15.48 -0.25
CA THR A 303 6.88 -16.51 -1.23
C THR A 303 5.43 -16.96 -1.13
N GLY A 304 4.80 -16.77 0.04
CA GLY A 304 3.48 -17.31 0.34
C GLY A 304 3.48 -18.81 0.66
N ASP A 305 4.66 -19.43 0.75
CA ASP A 305 4.79 -20.85 1.05
C ASP A 305 4.49 -21.13 2.52
N SER A 306 3.92 -22.31 2.78
CA SER A 306 3.67 -22.81 4.13
C SER A 306 4.39 -24.13 4.33
N VAL A 307 5.12 -24.26 5.43
CA VAL A 307 5.82 -25.50 5.80
C VAL A 307 5.42 -25.93 7.20
N TRP A 308 5.27 -27.24 7.39
CA TRP A 308 4.99 -27.84 8.69
C TRP A 308 6.25 -28.15 9.48
N ASP A 309 7.40 -28.16 8.81
CA ASP A 309 8.70 -28.30 9.44
C ASP A 309 9.28 -26.90 9.68
N MET A 310 9.87 -26.70 10.86
CA MET A 310 10.44 -25.42 11.22
C MET A 310 11.59 -25.03 10.29
N PRO A 311 11.59 -23.83 9.69
CA PRO A 311 12.69 -23.34 8.88
C PRO A 311 13.99 -23.24 9.68
N ALA A 312 15.13 -23.46 9.01
CA ALA A 312 16.46 -23.42 9.62
C ALA A 312 16.75 -22.10 10.36
N GLU A 313 16.19 -21.01 9.85
CA GLU A 313 16.33 -19.65 10.39
C GLU A 313 15.54 -19.43 11.70
N MET A 314 14.56 -20.29 11.99
CA MET A 314 13.68 -20.22 13.16
C MET A 314 14.02 -21.30 14.20
N GLU A 315 15.13 -22.05 14.01
CA GLU A 315 15.45 -23.26 14.78
C GLU A 315 15.60 -23.04 16.27
N TRP A 316 16.11 -21.87 16.66
CA TRP A 316 16.32 -21.52 18.04
C TRP A 316 15.07 -20.87 18.61
N THR A 317 14.67 -21.30 19.81
CA THR A 317 13.54 -20.74 20.53
C THR A 317 13.93 -20.40 21.96
N LYS A 318 13.34 -19.33 22.51
CA LYS A 318 13.56 -18.91 23.90
C LYS A 318 12.56 -19.64 24.80
N VAL A 319 13.05 -20.42 25.76
CA VAL A 319 12.23 -21.27 26.64
C VAL A 319 12.44 -20.83 28.09
N PRO A 320 11.36 -20.62 28.87
CA PRO A 320 11.47 -20.35 30.31
C PRO A 320 11.86 -21.64 31.06
N ASP A 321 12.82 -21.54 31.95
CA ASP A 321 13.16 -22.58 32.91
C ASP A 321 12.25 -22.48 34.14
N GLU A 322 11.48 -23.54 34.40
CA GLU A 322 10.50 -23.58 35.49
C GLU A 322 11.14 -23.60 36.89
N GLU A 323 12.41 -24.02 37.00
CA GLU A 323 13.11 -24.09 38.29
C GLU A 323 13.80 -22.79 38.68
N THR A 324 14.45 -22.11 37.72
CA THR A 324 15.23 -20.89 37.99
C THR A 324 14.51 -19.59 37.64
N GLY A 325 13.43 -19.66 36.85
CA GLY A 325 12.77 -18.50 36.27
C GLY A 325 13.61 -17.76 35.22
N GLN A 326 14.77 -18.30 34.84
CA GLN A 326 15.61 -17.77 33.78
C GLN A 326 15.15 -18.32 32.42
N PHE A 327 15.66 -17.76 31.32
CA PHE A 327 15.40 -18.28 29.98
C PHE A 327 16.65 -18.98 29.44
N TYR A 328 16.46 -20.14 28.83
CA TYR A 328 17.47 -20.80 28.01
C TYR A 328 17.00 -20.88 26.56
N PHE A 329 17.94 -21.09 25.65
CA PHE A 329 17.68 -21.14 24.22
C PHE A 329 17.82 -22.59 23.75
N HIS A 330 16.76 -23.09 23.15
CA HIS A 330 16.71 -24.46 22.67
C HIS A 330 16.60 -24.47 21.15
N ASN A 331 17.55 -25.10 20.49
CA ASN A 331 17.47 -25.42 19.08
C ASN A 331 16.60 -26.67 18.93
N ARG A 332 15.40 -26.55 18.36
CA ARG A 332 14.49 -27.70 18.25
C ARG A 332 14.87 -28.68 17.14
N ALA A 333 15.75 -28.29 16.21
CA ALA A 333 16.24 -29.17 15.15
C ALA A 333 17.43 -30.02 15.60
N THR A 334 18.40 -29.41 16.28
CA THR A 334 19.59 -30.12 16.80
C THR A 334 19.37 -30.71 18.19
N MET A 335 18.26 -30.35 18.86
CA MET A 335 17.97 -30.62 20.27
C MET A 335 19.02 -30.05 21.25
N GLU A 336 19.86 -29.13 20.78
CA GLU A 336 20.86 -28.47 21.60
C GLU A 336 20.21 -27.39 22.47
N SER A 337 20.71 -27.25 23.70
CA SER A 337 20.28 -26.20 24.62
C SER A 337 21.48 -25.36 25.01
N SER A 338 21.31 -24.05 24.99
CA SER A 338 22.32 -23.06 25.31
C SER A 338 21.75 -22.02 26.25
N TRP A 339 22.48 -21.68 27.30
CA TRP A 339 22.15 -20.52 28.15
C TRP A 339 22.53 -19.20 27.46
N ASP A 340 23.36 -19.27 26.42
CA ASP A 340 23.74 -18.14 25.59
C ASP A 340 22.73 -17.92 24.45
N ALA A 341 22.12 -16.74 24.42
CA ALA A 341 21.18 -16.31 23.39
C ALA A 341 21.81 -16.32 21.99
N PRO A 342 21.22 -16.97 20.98
CA PRO A 342 21.51 -16.68 19.58
C PRO A 342 21.26 -15.20 19.30
N ASN A 343 22.06 -14.58 18.43
CA ASN A 343 22.00 -13.13 18.20
C ASN A 343 20.58 -12.62 17.83
N HIS A 344 19.78 -13.42 17.12
CA HIS A 344 18.41 -13.06 16.74
C HIS A 344 17.39 -13.21 17.88
N LEU A 345 17.73 -13.87 19.00
CA LEU A 345 16.87 -14.05 20.18
C LEU A 345 17.40 -13.30 21.42
N ALA A 346 18.53 -12.63 21.30
CA ALA A 346 19.13 -11.80 22.36
C ALA A 346 18.44 -10.43 22.51
N TRP A 347 17.30 -10.22 21.83
CA TRP A 347 16.53 -8.98 21.88
C TRP A 347 15.58 -8.98 23.07
N VAL A 348 15.68 -7.93 23.88
CA VAL A 348 14.82 -7.67 25.02
C VAL A 348 14.13 -6.34 24.81
N ARG A 349 12.84 -6.28 25.11
CA ARG A 349 12.06 -5.04 25.03
C ARG A 349 12.25 -4.25 26.33
N HIS A 350 12.71 -3.01 26.20
CA HIS A 350 12.78 -2.05 27.30
C HIS A 350 11.76 -0.95 27.06
N ASP A 351 10.97 -0.64 28.09
CA ASP A 351 10.02 0.48 28.11
C ASP A 351 10.52 1.63 29.02
N SER A 352 11.85 1.74 29.21
CA SER A 352 12.45 2.74 30.11
C SER A 352 12.46 4.15 29.52
N ASP A 353 12.23 5.17 30.35
CA ASP A 353 12.37 6.57 29.97
C ASP A 353 13.78 6.89 29.44
N LEU A 354 13.86 7.69 28.36
CA LEU A 354 15.10 8.14 27.69
C LEU A 354 15.78 9.31 28.40
#